data_AF-A0A937TA47-F1
#
_entry.id   AF-A0A937TA47-F1
#
_cell.length_a   1.000
_cell.length_b   1.000
_cell.length_c   1.000
_cell.angle_alpha   90.00
_cell.angle_beta   90.00
_cell.angle_gamma   90.00
#
_symmetry.space_group_name_H-M   'P 1'
#
loop_
_entity.id
_entity.type
_entity.pdbx_description
1 polymer ?
#
loop_
_entity_poly.entity_id
_entity_poly.type
_entity_poly.pdbx_seq_one_letter_code
_entity_poly.pdbx_strand_id
1 'polypeptide(L)'
;MSIRGRPKKYRIVRQDPKISLFSPRGRPGRPNEANLTIDEMEALRLTDYLGYSQKEAARSMHISQQTFSRVLRNAHKTVAEGLISGKVIKIQGGSYVISSKDDPHPQQDNPPKSPEKTKK
;
A
#
# COMPACT_ATOMS: atom_id res chain seq x y z
N MET A 1 32.56 17.72 -2.85
CA MET A 1 31.99 16.95 -1.72
C MET A 1 31.02 15.92 -2.28
N SER A 2 31.39 14.63 -2.27
CA SER A 2 30.50 13.55 -2.72
C SER A 2 29.51 13.22 -1.60
N ILE A 3 28.21 13.37 -1.84
CA ILE A 3 27.16 13.04 -0.88
C ILE A 3 27.22 11.52 -0.63
N ARG A 4 27.87 11.11 0.46
CA ARG A 4 27.89 9.73 0.95
C ARG A 4 26.53 9.40 1.59
N GLY A 5 25.54 9.17 0.74
CA GLY A 5 24.25 8.62 1.12
C GLY A 5 23.86 7.53 0.15
N ARG A 6 23.41 6.37 0.65
CA ARG A 6 22.81 5.34 -0.19
C ARG A 6 21.68 6.00 -1.01
N PRO A 7 21.69 5.92 -2.35
CA PRO A 7 20.65 6.53 -3.16
C PRO A 7 19.27 6.11 -2.65
N LYS A 8 18.36 7.08 -2.50
CA LYS A 8 16.96 6.78 -2.15
C LYS A 8 16.42 5.87 -3.24
N LYS A 9 16.15 4.60 -2.90
CA LYS A 9 15.49 3.69 -3.82
C LYS A 9 14.04 4.12 -3.95
N TYR A 10 13.67 4.60 -5.13
CA TYR A 10 12.28 4.84 -5.47
C TYR A 10 11.54 3.51 -5.55
N ARG A 11 10.31 3.48 -5.05
CA ARG A 11 9.40 2.33 -5.12
C ARG A 11 8.50 2.48 -6.33
N ILE A 12 8.22 1.40 -7.05
CA ILE A 12 7.28 1.45 -8.17
C ILE A 12 5.85 1.41 -7.63
N VAL A 13 5.05 2.38 -8.06
CA VAL A 13 3.60 2.45 -7.83
C VAL A 13 2.90 2.40 -9.17
N ARG A 14 1.86 1.57 -9.29
CA ARG A 14 1.13 1.38 -10.55
C ARG A 14 -0.14 2.18 -10.67
N GLN A 15 -0.66 2.70 -9.55
CA GLN A 15 -1.91 3.42 -9.54
C GLN A 15 -1.83 4.68 -8.69
N ASP A 16 -2.21 5.81 -9.29
CA ASP A 16 -2.40 7.07 -8.59
C ASP A 16 -3.69 7.02 -7.75
N PRO A 17 -3.71 7.53 -6.51
CA PRO A 17 -4.93 7.64 -5.73
C PRO A 17 -5.98 8.50 -6.44
N LYS A 18 -7.12 7.87 -6.82
CA LYS A 18 -8.30 8.61 -7.32
C LYS A 18 -8.88 9.58 -6.28
N ILE A 19 -8.72 9.25 -5.00
CA ILE A 19 -9.13 10.06 -3.86
C ILE A 19 -7.93 10.15 -2.92
N SER A 20 -7.49 11.38 -2.62
CA SER A 20 -6.35 11.64 -1.75
C SER A 20 -6.72 11.86 -0.28
N LEU A 21 -8.02 11.84 0.07
CA LEU A 21 -8.51 12.14 1.41
C LEU A 21 -9.72 11.30 1.78
N PHE A 22 -9.64 10.56 2.89
CA PHE A 22 -10.75 9.82 3.50
C PHE A 22 -11.03 10.39 4.89
N SER A 23 -12.28 10.82 5.12
CA SER A 23 -12.68 11.49 6.36
C SER A 23 -13.87 10.79 7.02
N PRO A 24 -13.86 10.58 8.35
CA PRO A 24 -15.02 10.05 9.06
C PRO A 24 -16.19 11.05 9.01
N ARG A 25 -17.39 10.54 8.73
CA ARG A 25 -18.61 11.36 8.72
C ARG A 25 -19.13 11.56 10.15
N GLY A 26 -19.78 12.70 10.39
CA GLY A 26 -20.45 12.99 11.67
C GLY A 26 -19.57 13.51 12.79
N ARG A 27 -18.28 13.80 12.53
CA ARG A 27 -17.38 14.45 13.50
C ARG A 27 -17.30 15.95 13.22
N PRO A 28 -17.84 16.84 14.09
CA PRO A 28 -17.67 18.28 13.93
C PRO A 28 -16.21 18.71 14.16
N GLY A 29 -15.77 19.77 13.48
CA GLY A 29 -14.41 20.31 13.58
C GLY A 29 -13.46 19.80 12.48
N ARG A 30 -12.14 20.02 12.67
CA ARG A 30 -11.08 19.58 11.77
C ARG A 30 -10.32 18.42 12.42
N PRO A 31 -10.66 17.15 12.12
CA PRO A 31 -9.99 16.02 12.76
C PRO A 31 -8.51 15.99 12.41
N ASN A 32 -7.70 15.45 13.32
CA ASN A 32 -6.27 15.20 13.04
C ASN A 32 -6.10 14.31 11.81
N GLU A 33 -4.98 14.46 11.12
CA GLU A 33 -4.65 13.68 9.92
C GLU A 33 -3.71 12.51 10.27
N ALA A 34 -3.93 11.37 9.61
CA ALA A 34 -3.01 10.25 9.52
C ALA A 34 -2.50 10.19 8.07
N ASN A 35 -1.19 10.34 7.87
CA ASN A 35 -0.59 10.39 6.54
C ASN A 35 -0.26 8.98 6.06
N LEU A 36 -0.94 8.53 5.01
CA LEU A 36 -0.65 7.30 4.28
C LEU A 36 0.16 7.68 3.04
N THR A 37 1.37 7.16 2.90
CA THR A 37 2.17 7.48 1.71
C THR A 37 1.65 6.76 0.47
N ILE A 38 2.01 7.23 -0.71
CA ILE A 38 1.53 6.61 -1.97
C ILE A 38 2.00 5.15 -2.10
N ASP A 39 3.22 4.86 -1.67
CA ASP A 39 3.77 3.51 -1.67
C ASP A 39 3.17 2.61 -0.57
N GLU A 40 2.74 3.18 0.55
CA GLU A 40 1.97 2.46 1.57
C GLU A 40 0.57 2.08 1.04
N MET A 41 -0.09 3.00 0.33
CA MET A 41 -1.36 2.72 -0.34
C MET A 41 -1.22 1.63 -1.41
N GLU A 42 -0.15 1.66 -2.21
CA GLU A 42 0.14 0.62 -3.20
C GLU A 42 0.38 -0.75 -2.54
N ALA A 43 1.06 -0.78 -1.39
CA ALA A 43 1.27 -2.02 -0.65
C ALA A 43 -0.07 -2.65 -0.20
N LEU A 44 -0.99 -1.84 0.34
CA LEU A 44 -2.35 -2.28 0.68
C LEU A 44 -3.11 -2.76 -0.55
N ARG A 45 -2.99 -2.03 -1.68
CA ARG A 45 -3.64 -2.40 -2.94
C ARG A 45 -3.18 -3.78 -3.42
N LEU A 46 -1.86 -4.03 -3.39
CA LEU A 46 -1.31 -5.29 -3.88
C LEU A 46 -1.68 -6.48 -2.98
N THR A 47 -1.58 -6.36 -1.65
CA THR A 47 -1.85 -7.50 -0.76
C THR A 47 -3.31 -7.62 -0.39
N ASP A 48 -3.92 -6.55 0.10
CA ASP A 48 -5.21 -6.62 0.79
C ASP A 48 -6.37 -6.49 -0.19
N TYR A 49 -6.18 -5.75 -1.30
CA TYR A 49 -7.20 -5.59 -2.34
C TYR A 49 -7.05 -6.59 -3.50
N LEU A 50 -5.82 -6.84 -3.97
CA LEU A 50 -5.56 -7.78 -5.08
C LEU A 50 -5.17 -9.21 -4.64
N GLY A 51 -4.88 -9.42 -3.35
CA GLY A 51 -4.58 -10.75 -2.82
C GLY A 51 -3.18 -11.28 -3.11
N TYR A 52 -2.23 -10.44 -3.54
CA TYR A 52 -0.86 -10.89 -3.83
C TYR A 52 -0.13 -11.28 -2.55
N SER A 53 0.74 -12.28 -2.64
CA SER A 53 1.69 -12.55 -1.55
C SER A 53 2.66 -11.38 -1.38
N GLN A 54 3.20 -11.19 -0.16
CA GLN A 54 4.19 -10.14 0.08
C GLN A 54 5.42 -10.27 -0.83
N LYS A 55 5.77 -11.51 -1.25
CA LYS A 55 6.89 -11.76 -2.16
C LYS A 55 6.60 -11.27 -3.58
N GLU A 56 5.37 -11.46 -4.07
CA GLU A 56 4.93 -10.95 -5.38
C GLU A 56 4.78 -9.43 -5.36
N ALA A 57 4.16 -8.89 -4.33
CA ALA A 57 3.99 -7.46 -4.16
C ALA A 57 5.34 -6.72 -4.04
N ALA A 58 6.31 -7.28 -3.31
CA ALA A 58 7.67 -6.74 -3.24
C ALA A 58 8.37 -6.70 -4.60
N ARG A 59 8.22 -7.76 -5.41
CA ARG A 59 8.73 -7.78 -6.79
C ARG A 59 8.06 -6.71 -7.64
N SER A 60 6.74 -6.57 -7.58
CA SER A 60 5.99 -5.54 -8.28
C SER A 60 6.49 -4.13 -7.96
N MET A 61 6.75 -3.84 -6.68
CA MET A 61 7.27 -2.55 -6.22
C MET A 61 8.80 -2.37 -6.39
N HIS A 62 9.50 -3.37 -6.94
CA HIS A 62 10.95 -3.39 -7.13
C HIS A 62 11.77 -3.17 -5.84
N ILE A 63 11.33 -3.79 -4.75
CA ILE A 63 11.97 -3.72 -3.44
C ILE A 63 12.18 -5.12 -2.84
N SER A 64 13.03 -5.22 -1.82
CA SER A 64 13.15 -6.46 -1.05
C SER A 64 11.87 -6.76 -0.29
N GLN A 65 11.56 -8.05 -0.11
CA GLN A 65 10.42 -8.48 0.71
C GLN A 65 10.44 -7.86 2.11
N GLN A 66 11.61 -7.78 2.75
CA GLN A 66 11.75 -7.12 4.06
C GLN A 66 11.37 -5.63 4.03
N THR A 67 11.76 -4.91 2.97
CA THR A 67 11.35 -3.50 2.80
C THR A 67 9.85 -3.41 2.60
N PHE A 68 9.29 -4.30 1.78
CA PHE A 68 7.84 -4.36 1.54
C PHE A 68 7.07 -4.63 2.84
N SER A 69 7.47 -5.62 3.65
CA SER A 69 6.81 -5.90 4.93
C SER A 69 6.84 -4.70 5.89
N ARG A 70 7.90 -3.89 5.85
CA ARG A 70 7.97 -2.64 6.65
C ARG A 70 6.99 -1.59 6.14
N VAL A 71 6.88 -1.41 4.82
CA VAL A 71 5.92 -0.49 4.19
C VAL A 71 4.49 -0.93 4.51
N LEU A 72 4.16 -2.21 4.30
CA LEU A 72 2.83 -2.74 4.57
C LEU A 72 2.44 -2.58 6.04
N ARG A 73 3.35 -2.87 6.98
CA ARG A 73 3.09 -2.69 8.42
C ARG A 73 2.80 -1.23 8.78
N ASN A 74 3.53 -0.28 8.18
CA ASN A 74 3.27 1.14 8.41
C ASN A 74 1.90 1.54 7.82
N ALA A 75 1.58 1.05 6.63
CA ALA A 75 0.29 1.27 5.99
C ALA A 75 -0.88 0.80 6.89
N HIS A 76 -0.80 -0.43 7.41
CA HIS A 76 -1.78 -0.97 8.36
C HIS A 76 -1.89 -0.12 9.63
N LYS A 77 -0.76 0.33 10.19
CA LYS A 77 -0.76 1.20 11.37
C LYS A 77 -1.47 2.52 11.10
N THR A 78 -1.19 3.18 9.98
CA THR A 78 -1.80 4.46 9.59
C THR A 78 -3.31 4.30 9.38
N VAL A 79 -3.73 3.24 8.69
CA VAL A 79 -5.16 2.95 8.48
C VAL A 79 -5.85 2.66 9.82
N ALA A 80 -5.26 1.82 10.67
CA ALA A 80 -5.79 1.52 12.00
C ALA A 80 -5.90 2.79 12.86
N GLU A 81 -4.91 3.66 12.83
CA GLU A 81 -4.95 4.95 13.54
C GLU A 81 -6.10 5.84 13.03
N GLY A 82 -6.29 5.90 11.71
CA GLY A 82 -7.44 6.55 11.06
C GLY A 82 -8.77 6.05 11.60
N LEU A 83 -8.96 4.73 11.57
CA LEU A 83 -10.21 4.09 11.98
C LEU A 83 -10.49 4.20 13.48
N ILE A 84 -9.49 3.92 14.33
CA ILE A 84 -9.67 3.86 15.79
C ILE A 84 -9.76 5.25 16.40
N SER A 85 -8.95 6.21 15.94
CA SER A 85 -8.92 7.57 16.51
C SER A 85 -9.87 8.53 15.79
N GLY A 86 -10.51 8.09 14.71
CA GLY A 86 -11.34 8.92 13.83
C GLY A 86 -10.53 10.01 13.12
N LYS A 87 -9.29 9.71 12.74
CA LYS A 87 -8.46 10.65 11.99
C LYS A 87 -8.82 10.63 10.51
N VAL A 88 -8.61 11.76 9.84
CA VAL A 88 -8.66 11.84 8.38
C VAL A 88 -7.45 11.10 7.84
N ILE A 89 -7.65 10.11 6.96
CA ILE A 89 -6.56 9.44 6.26
C ILE A 89 -6.25 10.26 5.02
N LYS A 90 -5.05 10.83 4.96
CA LYS A 90 -4.57 11.63 3.84
C LYS A 90 -3.51 10.86 3.06
N ILE A 91 -3.75 10.67 1.78
CA ILE A 91 -2.90 9.88 0.89
C ILE A 91 -1.98 10.84 0.14
N GLN A 92 -0.72 10.95 0.58
CA GLN A 92 0.25 11.89 0.02
C GLN A 92 1.70 11.53 0.36
N GLY A 93 2.64 12.03 -0.46
CA GLY A 93 4.08 11.92 -0.19
C GLY A 93 4.64 10.51 -0.36
N GLY A 94 5.80 10.26 0.26
CA GLY A 94 6.60 9.06 0.05
C GLY A 94 7.67 9.24 -1.04
N SER A 95 8.39 8.17 -1.35
CA SER A 95 9.45 8.16 -2.37
C SER A 95 9.13 7.06 -3.38
N TYR A 96 8.42 7.45 -4.43
CA TYR A 96 7.91 6.53 -5.44
C TYR A 96 8.09 7.08 -6.85
N VAL A 97 7.95 6.19 -7.83
CA VAL A 97 7.82 6.51 -9.24
C VAL A 97 6.56 5.84 -9.76
N ILE A 98 5.79 6.57 -10.57
CA ILE A 98 4.62 6.00 -11.25
C ILE A 98 5.13 5.27 -12.49
N SER A 99 4.80 3.99 -12.62
CA SER A 99 5.09 3.21 -13.82
C SER A 99 3.82 2.51 -14.28
N SER A 100 3.40 2.83 -15.51
CA SER A 100 2.25 2.21 -16.18
C SER A 100 2.63 0.93 -16.92
N LYS A 101 3.91 0.52 -16.91
CA LYS A 101 4.33 -0.72 -17.58
C LYS A 101 3.82 -1.91 -16.79
N ASP A 102 3.00 -2.73 -17.44
CA ASP A 102 2.73 -4.09 -17.02
C ASP A 102 4.06 -4.85 -17.03
N ASP A 103 4.77 -4.91 -15.90
CA ASP A 103 5.78 -5.97 -15.76
C ASP A 103 5.05 -7.30 -15.85
N PRO A 104 5.63 -8.30 -16.56
CA PRO A 104 5.00 -9.60 -16.74
C PRO A 104 4.48 -10.09 -15.40
N HIS A 105 3.16 -10.27 -15.35
CA HIS A 105 2.52 -10.92 -14.22
C HIS A 105 3.24 -12.25 -14.00
N PRO A 106 3.63 -12.59 -12.76
CA PRO A 106 3.92 -13.98 -12.44
C PRO A 106 2.72 -14.78 -12.94
N GLN A 107 2.94 -15.65 -13.92
CA GLN A 107 1.90 -16.53 -14.43
C GLN A 107 1.27 -17.21 -13.21
N GLN A 108 -0.06 -17.13 -13.14
CA GLN A 108 -0.87 -17.79 -12.13
C GLN A 108 -0.64 -19.31 -12.22
N ASP A 109 0.29 -19.84 -11.42
CA ASP A 109 0.26 -21.25 -11.03
C ASP A 109 -0.51 -21.34 -9.71
N ASN A 110 -1.82 -21.11 -9.82
CA ASN A 110 -2.90 -21.93 -9.25
C ASN A 110 -4.19 -21.11 -9.08
N PRO A 111 -5.36 -21.67 -9.44
CA PRO A 111 -6.64 -21.00 -9.29
C PRO A 111 -6.97 -20.71 -7.82
N PRO A 112 -7.79 -19.68 -7.54
CA PRO A 112 -8.28 -19.43 -6.19
C PRO A 112 -9.01 -20.67 -5.67
N LYS A 113 -8.59 -21.20 -4.51
CA LYS A 113 -9.40 -22.16 -3.77
C LYS A 113 -10.77 -21.53 -3.55
N SER A 114 -11.78 -22.08 -4.22
CA SER A 114 -13.17 -21.70 -4.03
C SER A 114 -13.53 -21.76 -2.55
N PRO A 115 -14.38 -20.87 -2.03
CA PRO A 115 -14.84 -20.97 -0.66
C PRO A 115 -15.51 -22.33 -0.47
N GLU A 116 -14.97 -23.10 0.46
CA GLU A 116 -15.49 -24.38 0.90
C GLU A 116 -16.95 -24.18 1.32
N LYS A 117 -17.87 -24.79 0.58
CA LYS A 117 -19.28 -24.85 0.97
C LYS A 117 -19.35 -25.69 2.23
N THR A 118 -19.45 -25.06 3.40
CA THR A 118 -19.87 -25.77 4.60
C THR A 118 -21.33 -26.16 4.44
N LYS A 119 -21.53 -27.39 3.96
CA LYS A 119 -22.76 -28.18 4.10
C LYS A 119 -22.76 -28.76 5.51
N LYS A 120 -23.58 -28.22 6.41
CA LYS A 120 -24.56 -28.91 7.27
C LYS A 120 -25.07 -27.97 8.34
#